data_AF-X5QMB8-F1
#
_entry.id   AF-X5QMB8-F1
#
_cell.length_a   1.000
_cell.length_b   1.000
_cell.length_c   1.000
_cell.angle_alpha   90.00
_cell.angle_beta   90.00
_cell.angle_gamma   90.00
#
_symmetry.space_group_name_H-M   'P 1'
#
loop_
_entity.id
_entity.type
_entity.pdbx_description
1 polymer ?
#
loop_
_entity_poly.entity_id
_entity_poly.type
_entity_poly.pdbx_seq_one_letter_code
_entity_poly.pdbx_strand_id
1 'polypeptide(L)'
;MADGACAEAVLVRLALHLPPTIEAAELAEFVLKVRPADTGDAERLRKVAGLLRHRPGVLATLRATGGAVRHERGNGETDIAVVTRLASSFDAAAAISTAASVQLGSLGDDERLTAMTDEIVEWLEAREFTGIERDILDIGCGIGRFERALSNSFKRMVGIDISSRMISIASEQCAALGNVELRQTSGLDLADFDDDSFDCVLAVDSFPYLVLAGMAERLFDEIARVLKRPGRLALLNYSYRGSLSLDRADIGRLAQAHQLRVVIDGEKPFGSWDGDAFLLAG
;
A
#
# COMPACT_ATOMS: atom_id res chain seq x y z
N MET A 1 3.31 0.61 -21.49
CA MET A 1 4.11 1.85 -21.54
C MET A 1 3.22 3.09 -21.60
N ALA A 2 2.02 3.04 -22.21
CA ALA A 2 1.15 4.20 -22.47
C ALA A 2 0.57 4.94 -21.24
N ASP A 3 0.92 4.58 -20.02
CA ASP A 3 0.32 5.08 -18.78
C ASP A 3 1.30 5.80 -17.84
N GLY A 4 2.54 6.08 -18.28
CA GLY A 4 3.50 6.82 -17.47
C GLY A 4 4.13 6.04 -16.30
N ALA A 5 3.81 4.75 -16.14
CA ALA A 5 4.30 3.91 -15.04
C ALA A 5 5.84 3.90 -14.94
N CYS A 6 6.40 3.92 -13.73
CA CYS A 6 7.85 3.83 -13.50
C CYS A 6 8.44 2.48 -13.97
N ALA A 7 9.77 2.39 -14.13
CA ALA A 7 10.42 1.17 -14.61
C ALA A 7 10.16 -0.04 -13.70
N GLU A 8 10.10 0.18 -12.39
CA GLU A 8 9.79 -0.80 -11.37
C GLU A 8 8.37 -1.36 -11.56
N ALA A 9 7.37 -0.50 -11.73
CA ALA A 9 6.00 -0.90 -12.03
C ALA A 9 5.88 -1.68 -13.35
N VAL A 10 6.63 -1.27 -14.38
CA VAL A 10 6.71 -2.02 -15.65
C VAL A 10 7.28 -3.42 -15.40
N LEU A 11 8.38 -3.53 -14.65
CA LEU A 11 9.00 -4.82 -14.33
C LEU A 11 8.05 -5.74 -13.54
N VAL A 12 7.32 -5.20 -12.56
CA VAL A 12 6.29 -5.95 -11.81
C VAL A 12 5.23 -6.49 -12.75
N ARG A 13 4.68 -5.66 -13.64
CA ARG A 13 3.66 -6.09 -14.61
C ARG A 13 4.19 -7.18 -15.53
N LEU A 14 5.43 -7.06 -16.01
CA LEU A 14 6.08 -8.10 -16.81
C LEU A 14 6.24 -9.40 -16.01
N ALA A 15 6.66 -9.32 -14.74
CA ALA A 15 6.84 -10.51 -13.91
C ALA A 15 5.53 -11.28 -13.68
N LEU A 16 4.41 -10.57 -13.50
CA LEU A 16 3.10 -11.15 -13.22
C LEU A 16 2.36 -11.68 -14.45
N HIS A 17 2.59 -11.10 -15.64
CA HIS A 17 1.85 -11.45 -16.85
C HIS A 17 2.63 -12.31 -17.84
N LEU A 18 3.97 -12.34 -17.75
CA LEU A 18 4.78 -13.19 -18.63
C LEU A 18 4.86 -14.63 -18.11
N PRO A 19 5.01 -15.63 -19.01
CA PRO A 19 5.23 -17.01 -18.63
C PRO A 19 6.38 -17.16 -17.63
N PRO A 20 6.24 -18.04 -16.61
CA PRO A 20 7.27 -18.21 -15.59
C PRO A 20 8.58 -18.79 -16.12
N THR A 21 8.57 -19.37 -17.33
CA THR A 21 9.75 -19.92 -18.02
C THR A 21 10.71 -18.85 -18.56
N ILE A 22 10.26 -17.59 -18.66
CA ILE A 22 11.14 -16.51 -19.14
C ILE A 22 12.01 -16.05 -17.98
N GLU A 23 13.32 -16.20 -18.16
CA GLU A 23 14.35 -15.78 -17.22
C GLU A 23 14.71 -14.30 -17.35
N ALA A 24 15.27 -13.71 -16.28
CA ALA A 24 15.57 -12.27 -16.24
C ALA A 24 16.55 -11.83 -17.33
N ALA A 25 17.60 -12.64 -17.59
CA ALA A 25 18.59 -12.35 -18.62
C ALA A 25 17.98 -12.38 -20.03
N GLU A 26 17.12 -13.36 -20.31
CA GLU A 26 16.41 -13.46 -21.59
C GLU A 26 15.47 -12.27 -21.79
N LEU A 27 14.70 -11.92 -20.76
CA LEU A 27 13.79 -10.77 -20.82
C LEU A 27 14.55 -9.45 -21.04
N ALA A 28 15.73 -9.28 -20.44
CA ALA A 28 16.54 -8.08 -20.64
C ALA A 28 16.94 -7.89 -22.11
N GLU A 29 17.31 -8.97 -22.79
CA GLU A 29 17.65 -8.93 -24.23
C GLU A 29 16.43 -8.61 -25.09
N PHE A 30 15.24 -9.11 -24.73
CA PHE A 30 14.01 -8.75 -25.43
C PHE A 30 13.64 -7.28 -25.22
N VAL A 31 13.70 -6.78 -23.98
CA VAL A 31 13.37 -5.39 -23.64
C VAL A 31 14.24 -4.40 -24.43
N LEU A 32 15.53 -4.69 -24.62
CA LEU A 32 16.44 -3.84 -25.39
C LEU A 32 16.18 -3.84 -26.90
N LYS A 33 15.45 -4.83 -27.42
CA LYS A 33 15.05 -4.92 -28.84
C LYS A 33 13.72 -4.23 -29.11
N VAL A 34 12.95 -3.86 -28.08
CA VAL A 34 11.68 -3.15 -28.24
C VAL A 34 11.96 -1.76 -28.79
N ARG A 35 11.27 -1.40 -29.88
CA ARG A 35 11.33 -0.04 -30.44
C ARG A 35 10.47 0.89 -29.58
N PRO A 36 11.07 1.88 -28.89
CA PRO A 36 10.31 2.79 -28.03
C PRO A 36 9.48 3.75 -28.88
N ALA A 37 8.34 4.20 -28.34
CA ALA A 37 7.49 5.19 -28.99
C ALA A 37 8.12 6.61 -28.93
N ASP A 38 8.80 6.91 -27.82
CA ASP A 38 9.49 8.19 -27.58
C ASP A 38 10.77 8.01 -26.72
N THR A 39 11.43 9.12 -26.39
CA THR A 39 12.66 9.13 -25.59
C THR A 39 12.46 8.69 -24.14
N GLY A 40 11.30 9.00 -23.54
CA GLY A 40 10.98 8.61 -22.17
C GLY A 40 10.74 7.10 -22.07
N ASP A 41 10.04 6.54 -23.05
CA ASP A 41 9.89 5.09 -23.21
C ASP A 41 11.26 4.41 -23.38
N ALA A 42 12.16 5.00 -24.16
CA ALA A 42 13.51 4.46 -24.37
C ALA A 42 14.31 4.40 -23.07
N GLU A 43 14.29 5.47 -22.26
CA GLU A 43 14.98 5.51 -20.97
C GLU A 43 14.41 4.47 -20.00
N ARG A 44 13.08 4.37 -19.94
CA ARG A 44 12.40 3.40 -19.07
C ARG A 44 12.73 1.96 -19.43
N LEU A 45 12.72 1.60 -20.72
CA LEU A 45 13.12 0.26 -21.18
C LEU A 45 14.59 -0.05 -20.84
N ARG A 46 15.51 0.94 -20.97
CA ARG A 46 16.90 0.76 -20.52
C ARG A 46 17.00 0.51 -19.03
N LYS A 47 16.22 1.23 -18.21
CA LYS A 47 16.17 1.03 -16.75
C LYS A 47 15.65 -0.37 -16.41
N VAL A 48 14.58 -0.84 -17.06
CA VAL A 48 14.05 -2.21 -16.90
C VAL A 48 15.10 -3.26 -17.26
N ALA A 49 15.76 -3.14 -18.42
CA ALA A 49 16.82 -4.06 -18.82
C ALA A 49 18.02 -4.05 -17.85
N GLY A 50 18.37 -2.87 -17.33
CA GLY A 50 19.36 -2.72 -16.28
C GLY A 50 18.99 -3.49 -15.02
N LEU A 51 17.78 -3.30 -14.51
CA LEU A 51 17.28 -4.02 -13.32
C LEU A 51 17.34 -5.54 -13.50
N LEU A 52 16.87 -6.04 -14.65
CA LEU A 52 16.88 -7.46 -14.99
C LEU A 52 18.30 -8.05 -15.03
N ARG A 53 19.28 -7.31 -15.58
CA ARG A 53 20.67 -7.76 -15.68
C ARG A 53 21.39 -7.79 -14.33
N HIS A 54 21.15 -6.81 -13.46
CA HIS A 54 21.84 -6.71 -12.16
C HIS A 54 21.17 -7.55 -11.06
N ARG A 55 19.91 -7.97 -11.25
CA ARG A 55 19.14 -8.74 -10.27
C ARG A 55 18.52 -9.99 -10.91
N PRO A 56 19.32 -11.04 -11.18
CA PRO A 56 18.82 -12.23 -11.89
C PRO A 56 17.65 -12.94 -11.18
N GLY A 57 17.56 -12.85 -9.85
CA GLY A 57 16.46 -13.42 -9.07
C GLY A 57 15.19 -12.56 -9.00
N VAL A 58 15.18 -11.34 -9.55
CA VAL A 58 14.08 -10.37 -9.34
C VAL A 58 12.74 -10.90 -9.83
N LEU A 59 12.70 -11.56 -10.99
CA LEU A 59 11.45 -12.12 -11.53
C LEU A 59 10.91 -13.25 -10.64
N ALA A 60 11.79 -14.10 -10.11
CA ALA A 60 11.39 -15.19 -9.23
C ALA A 60 10.79 -14.65 -7.93
N THR A 61 11.44 -13.65 -7.31
CA THR A 61 10.91 -12.98 -6.11
C THR A 61 9.55 -12.34 -6.39
N LEU A 62 9.43 -11.54 -7.46
CA LEU A 62 8.17 -10.87 -7.80
C LEU A 62 7.02 -11.85 -8.09
N ARG A 63 7.30 -12.93 -8.82
CA ARG A 63 6.31 -13.98 -9.13
C ARG A 63 5.89 -14.72 -7.86
N ALA A 64 6.85 -15.11 -7.02
CA ALA A 64 6.57 -15.84 -5.80
C ALA A 64 5.78 -14.99 -4.79
N THR A 65 6.24 -13.75 -4.53
CA THR A 65 5.58 -12.85 -3.59
C THR A 65 4.21 -12.39 -4.11
N GLY A 66 4.14 -11.92 -5.36
CA GLY A 66 2.86 -11.49 -5.94
C GLY A 66 1.86 -12.63 -6.12
N GLY A 67 2.34 -13.83 -6.44
CA GLY A 67 1.52 -15.04 -6.57
C GLY A 67 1.02 -15.59 -5.22
N ALA A 68 1.62 -15.19 -4.10
CA ALA A 68 1.17 -15.60 -2.77
C ALA A 68 -0.16 -14.92 -2.37
N VAL A 69 -0.50 -13.78 -2.98
CA VAL A 69 -1.72 -13.03 -2.69
C VAL A 69 -2.72 -13.15 -3.83
N ARG A 70 -3.88 -13.74 -3.52
CA ARG A 70 -4.98 -13.85 -4.48
C ARG A 70 -5.85 -12.58 -4.47
N HIS A 71 -5.79 -11.84 -5.58
CA HIS A 71 -6.48 -10.57 -5.79
C HIS A 71 -7.91 -10.73 -6.37
N GLU A 72 -8.44 -11.93 -6.33
CA GLU A 72 -9.78 -12.27 -6.83
C GLU A 72 -10.62 -12.93 -5.73
N ARG A 73 -11.91 -12.62 -5.74
CA ARG A 73 -12.91 -13.20 -4.85
C ARG A 73 -13.48 -14.47 -5.49
N GLY A 74 -13.54 -15.55 -4.73
CA GLY A 74 -14.18 -16.78 -5.18
C GLY A 74 -15.71 -16.68 -5.22
N ASN A 75 -16.35 -17.45 -6.09
CA ASN A 75 -17.81 -17.57 -6.10
C ASN A 75 -18.33 -18.07 -4.75
N GLY A 76 -19.18 -17.28 -4.10
CA GLY A 76 -19.75 -17.61 -2.79
C GLY A 76 -18.80 -17.46 -1.60
N GLU A 77 -17.59 -16.93 -1.81
CA GLU A 77 -16.66 -16.62 -0.71
C GLU A 77 -17.25 -15.48 0.13
N THR A 78 -17.45 -15.68 1.44
CA THR A 78 -17.96 -14.63 2.35
C THR A 78 -16.90 -13.58 2.63
N ASP A 79 -17.31 -12.38 3.07
CA ASP A 79 -16.38 -11.29 3.37
C ASP A 79 -15.32 -11.72 4.41
N ILE A 80 -15.75 -12.40 5.47
CA ILE A 80 -14.87 -12.95 6.52
C ILE A 80 -13.88 -13.98 5.95
N ALA A 81 -14.32 -14.83 5.01
CA ALA A 81 -13.45 -15.81 4.37
C ALA A 81 -12.39 -15.14 3.49
N VAL A 82 -12.75 -14.04 2.80
CA VAL A 82 -11.78 -13.22 2.05
C VAL A 82 -10.73 -12.65 3.01
N VAL A 83 -11.14 -12.02 4.12
CA VAL A 83 -10.21 -11.43 5.11
C VAL A 83 -9.29 -12.48 5.71
N THR A 84 -9.84 -13.63 6.15
CA THR A 84 -9.06 -14.73 6.73
C THR A 84 -8.00 -15.25 5.75
N ARG A 85 -8.39 -15.43 4.49
CA ARG A 85 -7.46 -15.84 3.44
C ARG A 85 -6.39 -14.80 3.17
N LEU A 86 -6.75 -13.51 3.11
CA LEU A 86 -5.80 -12.43 2.90
C LEU A 86 -4.74 -12.40 4.00
N ALA A 87 -5.13 -12.59 5.27
CA ALA A 87 -4.20 -12.70 6.38
C ALA A 87 -3.15 -13.81 6.15
N SER A 88 -3.59 -15.03 5.80
CA SER A 88 -2.66 -16.13 5.47
C SER A 88 -1.84 -15.89 4.20
N SER A 89 -2.40 -15.16 3.23
CA SER A 89 -1.71 -14.82 1.99
C SER A 89 -0.57 -13.82 2.23
N PHE A 90 -0.80 -12.82 3.07
CA PHE A 90 0.23 -11.86 3.48
C PHE A 90 1.28 -12.48 4.39
N ASP A 91 0.91 -13.43 5.26
CA ASP A 91 1.88 -14.25 5.99
C ASP A 91 2.82 -14.98 5.00
N ALA A 92 2.27 -15.59 3.96
CA ALA A 92 3.05 -16.28 2.93
C ALA A 92 3.93 -15.31 2.10
N ALA A 93 3.37 -14.16 1.69
CA ALA A 93 4.09 -13.15 0.93
C ALA A 93 5.30 -12.60 1.71
N ALA A 94 5.10 -12.23 2.98
CA ALA A 94 6.15 -11.71 3.84
C ALA A 94 7.22 -12.76 4.20
N ALA A 95 6.88 -14.05 4.17
CA ALA A 95 7.86 -15.13 4.31
C ALA A 95 8.78 -15.27 3.08
N ILE A 96 8.32 -14.83 1.91
CA ILE A 96 9.10 -14.86 0.66
C ILE A 96 9.98 -13.61 0.55
N SER A 97 9.39 -12.43 0.76
CA SER A 97 10.12 -11.15 0.74
C SER A 97 9.35 -10.10 1.53
N THR A 98 9.97 -9.64 2.62
CA THR A 98 9.42 -8.61 3.50
C THR A 98 9.16 -7.29 2.78
N ALA A 99 10.10 -6.81 1.94
CA ALA A 99 9.90 -5.57 1.21
C ALA A 99 8.86 -5.70 0.09
N ALA A 100 8.92 -6.78 -0.69
CA ALA A 100 7.99 -6.98 -1.79
C ALA A 100 6.57 -7.32 -1.33
N SER A 101 6.38 -7.80 -0.10
CA SER A 101 5.05 -8.12 0.43
C SER A 101 4.21 -6.89 0.77
N VAL A 102 4.85 -5.76 1.07
CA VAL A 102 4.17 -4.47 1.35
C VAL A 102 4.23 -3.50 0.18
N GLN A 103 5.23 -3.64 -0.70
CA GLN A 103 5.33 -2.86 -1.92
C GLN A 103 6.05 -3.69 -2.97
N LEU A 104 5.30 -4.34 -3.85
CA LEU A 104 5.87 -5.23 -4.88
C LEU A 104 6.83 -4.46 -5.81
N GLY A 105 6.59 -3.17 -6.03
CA GLY A 105 7.48 -2.26 -6.77
C GLY A 105 8.85 -2.04 -6.12
N SER A 106 9.04 -2.37 -4.85
CA SER A 106 10.36 -2.35 -4.19
C SER A 106 11.32 -3.38 -4.79
N LEU A 107 10.80 -4.37 -5.53
CA LEU A 107 11.58 -5.48 -6.10
C LEU A 107 12.29 -6.33 -5.04
N GLY A 108 11.75 -6.34 -3.81
CA GLY A 108 12.33 -7.02 -2.65
C GLY A 108 13.60 -6.36 -2.13
N ASP A 109 13.74 -5.05 -2.33
CA ASP A 109 14.91 -4.25 -1.95
C ASP A 109 14.53 -3.23 -0.88
N ASP A 110 15.24 -3.24 0.25
CA ASP A 110 14.91 -2.41 1.41
C ASP A 110 15.25 -0.92 1.18
N GLU A 111 16.30 -0.61 0.43
CA GLU A 111 16.65 0.78 0.10
C GLU A 111 15.58 1.40 -0.80
N ARG A 112 15.10 0.65 -1.81
CA ARG A 112 13.98 1.09 -2.66
C ARG A 112 12.70 1.25 -1.88
N LEU A 113 12.40 0.31 -0.98
CA LEU A 113 11.24 0.42 -0.12
C LEU A 113 11.31 1.68 0.74
N THR A 114 12.49 1.97 1.29
CA THR A 114 12.73 3.17 2.11
C THR A 114 12.51 4.44 1.28
N ALA A 115 13.08 4.53 0.08
CA ALA A 115 12.86 5.68 -0.81
C ALA A 115 11.38 5.88 -1.19
N MET A 116 10.64 4.80 -1.44
CA MET A 116 9.19 4.85 -1.68
C MET A 116 8.40 5.29 -0.44
N THR A 117 8.83 4.87 0.75
CA THR A 117 8.25 5.32 2.02
C THR A 117 8.51 6.81 2.24
N ASP A 118 9.75 7.27 2.03
CA ASP A 118 10.14 8.66 2.23
C ASP A 118 9.34 9.60 1.33
N GLU A 119 9.10 9.22 0.06
CA GLU A 119 8.26 10.00 -0.86
C GLU A 119 6.82 10.18 -0.34
N ILE A 120 6.25 9.13 0.28
CA ILE A 120 4.93 9.20 0.91
C ILE A 120 4.96 10.06 2.17
N VAL A 121 6.01 9.93 3.00
CA VAL A 121 6.20 10.73 4.22
C VAL A 121 6.28 12.22 3.87
N GLU A 122 7.11 12.59 2.90
CA GLU A 122 7.24 13.97 2.41
C GLU A 122 5.89 14.52 1.94
N TRP A 123 5.10 13.72 1.22
CA TRP A 123 3.76 14.12 0.80
C TRP A 123 2.80 14.31 1.98
N LEU A 124 2.84 13.44 2.99
CA LEU A 124 2.00 13.58 4.19
C LEU A 124 2.38 14.85 4.98
N GLU A 125 3.67 15.12 5.16
CA GLU A 125 4.18 16.31 5.84
C GLU A 125 3.80 17.59 5.12
N ALA A 126 3.99 17.65 3.80
CA ALA A 126 3.63 18.80 2.96
C ALA A 126 2.12 19.12 2.99
N ARG A 127 1.30 18.18 3.44
CA ARG A 127 -0.17 18.29 3.53
C ARG A 127 -0.64 18.55 4.95
N GLU A 128 0.28 18.81 5.89
CA GLU A 128 0.00 19.00 7.31
C GLU A 128 -0.77 17.82 7.92
N PHE A 129 -0.51 16.60 7.42
CA PHE A 129 -1.09 15.38 7.99
C PHE A 129 -0.40 14.99 9.30
N THR A 130 0.89 15.28 9.44
CA THR A 130 1.67 14.97 10.64
C THR A 130 1.54 16.05 11.74
N GLY A 131 1.97 15.74 12.95
CA GLY A 131 2.05 16.68 14.06
C GLY A 131 2.41 16.00 15.39
N ILE A 132 3.41 16.52 16.10
CA ILE A 132 3.99 15.88 17.31
C ILE A 132 3.03 15.70 18.49
N GLU A 133 1.88 16.39 18.47
CA GLU A 133 0.81 16.27 19.48
C GLU A 133 -0.34 15.36 19.03
N ARG A 134 -0.30 14.84 17.80
CA ARG A 134 -1.36 14.04 17.19
C ARG A 134 -1.19 12.55 17.48
N ASP A 135 -2.31 11.88 17.67
CA ASP A 135 -2.39 10.43 17.72
C ASP A 135 -2.83 9.88 16.35
N ILE A 136 -2.14 8.85 15.84
CA ILE A 136 -2.41 8.25 14.53
C ILE A 136 -2.76 6.76 14.63
N LEU A 137 -3.73 6.34 13.82
CA LEU A 137 -4.01 4.94 13.50
C LEU A 137 -3.55 4.63 12.06
N ASP A 138 -2.69 3.63 11.88
CA ASP A 138 -2.31 3.10 10.57
C ASP A 138 -3.01 1.75 10.31
N ILE A 139 -3.88 1.71 9.30
CA ILE A 139 -4.70 0.56 8.93
C ILE A 139 -4.01 -0.21 7.81
N GLY A 140 -3.58 -1.44 8.14
CA GLY A 140 -2.74 -2.25 7.28
C GLY A 140 -1.29 -1.80 7.37
N CYS A 141 -0.75 -1.63 8.58
CA CYS A 141 0.60 -1.14 8.82
C CYS A 141 1.69 -2.05 8.23
N GLY A 142 1.34 -3.30 7.88
CA GLY A 142 2.26 -4.27 7.31
C GLY A 142 3.46 -4.48 8.23
N ILE A 143 4.65 -4.23 7.70
CA ILE A 143 5.92 -4.48 8.38
C ILE A 143 6.40 -3.29 9.25
N GLY A 144 5.56 -2.28 9.50
CA GLY A 144 5.91 -1.17 10.39
C GLY A 144 6.72 -0.05 9.71
N ARG A 145 6.65 0.07 8.38
CA ARG A 145 7.55 0.98 7.62
C ARG A 145 7.22 2.45 7.88
N PHE A 146 5.94 2.78 8.08
CA PHE A 146 5.51 4.15 8.35
C PHE A 146 5.66 4.50 9.82
N GLU A 147 5.44 3.55 10.73
CA GLU A 147 5.71 3.71 12.16
C GLU A 147 7.17 4.07 12.40
N ARG A 148 8.10 3.38 11.74
CA ARG A 148 9.52 3.73 11.82
C ARG A 148 9.81 5.13 11.28
N ALA A 149 9.26 5.46 10.12
CA ALA A 149 9.56 6.72 9.43
C ALA A 149 8.90 7.94 10.09
N LEU A 150 7.71 7.79 10.67
CA LEU A 150 6.88 8.86 11.21
C LEU A 150 6.86 8.94 12.74
N SER A 151 7.56 8.03 13.44
CA SER A 151 7.56 8.00 14.93
C SER A 151 7.89 9.33 15.59
N ASN A 152 8.77 10.14 15.02
CA ASN A 152 9.11 11.47 15.56
C ASN A 152 8.10 12.58 15.19
N SER A 153 7.15 12.27 14.32
CA SER A 153 6.17 13.21 13.77
C SER A 153 4.78 13.07 14.41
N PHE A 154 4.63 12.16 15.38
CA PHE A 154 3.39 11.90 16.11
C PHE A 154 3.64 11.65 17.60
N LYS A 155 2.63 11.95 18.42
CA LYS A 155 2.65 11.70 19.86
C LYS A 155 2.57 10.22 20.17
N ARG A 156 1.64 9.53 19.51
CA ARG A 156 1.38 8.09 19.63
C ARG A 156 0.99 7.55 18.27
N MET A 157 1.53 6.39 17.91
CA MET A 157 1.16 5.65 16.71
C MET A 157 0.59 4.30 17.10
N VAL A 158 -0.55 3.93 16.51
CA VAL A 158 -1.11 2.58 16.58
C VAL A 158 -1.17 2.01 15.17
N GLY A 159 -0.42 0.95 14.91
CA GLY A 159 -0.49 0.21 13.64
C GLY A 159 -1.26 -1.09 13.82
N ILE A 160 -2.18 -1.36 12.91
CA ILE A 160 -2.94 -2.62 12.88
C ILE A 160 -2.78 -3.34 11.55
N ASP A 161 -2.71 -4.67 11.61
CA ASP A 161 -2.68 -5.53 10.43
C ASP A 161 -3.39 -6.86 10.70
N ILE A 162 -3.96 -7.49 9.67
CA ILE A 162 -4.61 -8.80 9.77
C ILE A 162 -3.61 -9.95 9.85
N SER A 163 -2.40 -9.75 9.31
CA SER A 163 -1.33 -10.73 9.27
C SER A 163 -0.51 -10.73 10.55
N SER A 164 -0.53 -11.87 11.24
CA SER A 164 0.30 -12.09 12.43
C SER A 164 1.80 -11.96 12.12
N ARG A 165 2.24 -12.40 10.93
CA ARG A 165 3.64 -12.29 10.51
C ARG A 165 4.05 -10.84 10.28
N MET A 166 3.20 -10.05 9.64
CA MET A 166 3.42 -8.61 9.44
C MET A 166 3.62 -7.91 10.79
N ILE A 167 2.72 -8.15 11.75
CA ILE A 167 2.83 -7.58 13.11
C ILE A 167 4.10 -8.03 13.83
N SER A 168 4.51 -9.30 13.70
CA SER A 168 5.77 -9.77 14.28
C SER A 168 6.97 -9.01 13.73
N ILE A 169 7.06 -8.85 12.41
CA ILE A 169 8.13 -8.12 11.74
C ILE A 169 8.10 -6.64 12.15
N ALA A 170 6.92 -6.02 12.14
CA ALA A 170 6.74 -4.62 12.54
C ALA A 170 7.19 -4.39 13.97
N SER A 171 6.84 -5.31 14.88
CA SER A 171 7.23 -5.22 16.30
C SER A 171 8.73 -5.31 16.48
N GLU A 172 9.41 -6.17 15.72
CA GLU A 172 10.88 -6.23 15.71
C GLU A 172 11.50 -4.94 15.17
N GLN A 173 10.97 -4.40 14.07
CA GLN A 173 11.47 -3.18 13.43
C GLN A 173 11.24 -1.92 14.26
N CYS A 174 10.18 -1.91 15.07
CA CYS A 174 9.78 -0.76 15.88
C CYS A 174 10.12 -0.93 17.37
N ALA A 175 10.85 -1.98 17.76
CA ALA A 175 11.08 -2.33 19.17
C ALA A 175 11.72 -1.22 20.02
N ALA A 176 12.48 -0.30 19.38
CA ALA A 176 13.13 0.82 20.05
C ALA A 176 12.25 2.08 20.17
N LEU A 177 11.05 2.07 19.58
CA LEU A 177 10.16 3.24 19.47
C LEU A 177 9.17 3.23 20.63
N GLY A 178 9.34 4.14 21.59
CA GLY A 178 8.54 4.19 22.82
C GLY A 178 7.09 4.67 22.63
N ASN A 179 6.73 5.18 21.46
CA ASN A 179 5.42 5.72 21.14
C ASN A 179 4.64 4.93 20.08
N VAL A 180 5.17 3.77 19.66
CA VAL A 180 4.55 2.91 18.64
C VAL A 180 3.94 1.68 19.31
N GLU A 181 2.68 1.42 18.99
CA GLU A 181 1.94 0.25 19.40
C GLU A 181 1.48 -0.53 18.16
N LEU A 182 1.76 -1.83 18.12
CA LEU A 182 1.43 -2.69 16.99
C LEU A 182 0.54 -3.83 17.43
N ARG A 183 -0.58 -4.04 16.74
CA ARG A 183 -1.59 -5.03 17.13
C ARG A 183 -2.14 -5.77 15.91
N GLN A 184 -2.36 -7.07 16.07
CA GLN A 184 -3.13 -7.81 15.08
C GLN A 184 -4.62 -7.46 15.20
N THR A 185 -5.29 -7.22 14.08
CA THR A 185 -6.75 -6.97 14.02
C THR A 185 -7.50 -8.12 13.35
N SER A 186 -8.81 -8.23 13.62
CA SER A 186 -9.72 -9.10 12.88
C SER A 186 -9.87 -8.66 11.41
N GLY A 187 -9.65 -7.37 11.13
CA GLY A 187 -9.89 -6.75 9.82
C GLY A 187 -11.37 -6.54 9.50
N LEU A 188 -12.28 -6.73 10.47
CA LEU A 188 -13.73 -6.63 10.27
C LEU A 188 -14.33 -5.33 10.82
N ASP A 189 -13.67 -4.72 11.81
CA ASP A 189 -14.13 -3.52 12.53
C ASP A 189 -12.95 -2.85 13.26
N LEU A 190 -13.23 -1.73 13.95
CA LEU A 190 -12.30 -1.00 14.82
C LEU A 190 -12.85 -0.92 16.26
N ALA A 191 -13.58 -1.94 16.72
CA ALA A 191 -14.30 -1.91 17.99
C ALA A 191 -13.38 -1.80 19.23
N ASP A 192 -12.10 -2.14 19.08
CA ASP A 192 -11.07 -1.98 20.13
C ASP A 192 -10.66 -0.51 20.37
N PHE A 193 -11.17 0.42 19.57
CA PHE A 193 -10.89 1.84 19.67
C PHE A 193 -12.14 2.64 19.98
N ASP A 194 -12.00 3.55 20.94
CA ASP A 194 -13.05 4.50 21.32
C ASP A 194 -13.33 5.49 20.19
N ASP A 195 -14.52 6.08 20.22
CA ASP A 195 -14.91 7.20 19.36
C ASP A 195 -13.95 8.38 19.58
N ASP A 196 -13.72 9.20 18.54
CA ASP A 196 -12.90 10.41 18.61
C ASP A 196 -11.51 10.19 19.26
N SER A 197 -10.87 9.05 18.99
CA SER A 197 -9.60 8.64 19.63
C SER A 197 -8.35 9.01 18.84
N PHE A 198 -8.45 9.25 17.52
CA PHE A 198 -7.30 9.56 16.67
C PHE A 198 -7.45 10.90 15.94
N ASP A 199 -6.37 11.67 15.87
CA ASP A 199 -6.30 12.90 15.08
C ASP A 199 -6.09 12.59 13.58
N CYS A 200 -5.42 11.48 13.30
CA CYS A 200 -5.07 11.05 11.96
C CYS A 200 -5.34 9.56 11.76
N VAL A 201 -5.88 9.20 10.61
CA VAL A 201 -5.98 7.80 10.16
C VAL A 201 -5.27 7.68 8.81
N LEU A 202 -4.36 6.72 8.72
CA LEU A 202 -3.60 6.40 7.51
C LEU A 202 -4.00 5.01 7.02
N ALA A 203 -4.10 4.87 5.70
CA ALA A 203 -4.28 3.58 5.06
C ALA A 203 -3.54 3.61 3.72
N VAL A 204 -2.44 2.85 3.61
CA VAL A 204 -1.61 2.79 2.40
C VAL A 204 -1.65 1.38 1.82
N ASP A 205 -2.14 1.24 0.59
CA ASP A 205 -2.29 -0.05 -0.10
C ASP A 205 -3.15 -1.10 0.67
N SER A 206 -3.96 -0.67 1.66
CA SER A 206 -4.83 -1.57 2.44
C SER A 206 -6.28 -1.60 1.94
N PHE A 207 -6.82 -0.46 1.53
CA PHE A 207 -8.18 -0.34 0.98
C PHE A 207 -8.48 -1.21 -0.25
N PRO A 208 -7.53 -1.51 -1.17
CA PRO A 208 -7.83 -2.39 -2.28
C PRO A 208 -8.27 -3.80 -1.82
N TYR A 209 -7.74 -4.26 -0.69
CA TYR A 209 -8.09 -5.54 -0.09
C TYR A 209 -9.41 -5.47 0.70
N LEU A 210 -9.73 -4.32 1.29
CA LEU A 210 -11.04 -4.08 1.89
C LEU A 210 -12.15 -4.00 0.84
N VAL A 211 -11.89 -3.38 -0.31
CA VAL A 211 -12.82 -3.37 -1.46
C VAL A 211 -13.01 -4.79 -1.98
N LEU A 212 -11.91 -5.56 -2.13
CA LEU A 212 -11.98 -6.97 -2.52
C LEU A 212 -12.82 -7.81 -1.54
N ALA A 213 -12.70 -7.55 -0.24
CA ALA A 213 -13.44 -8.23 0.82
C ALA A 213 -14.89 -7.74 0.99
N GLY A 214 -15.30 -6.66 0.32
CA GLY A 214 -16.60 -6.03 0.56
C GLY A 214 -16.70 -5.27 1.89
N MET A 215 -15.57 -4.96 2.53
CA MET A 215 -15.49 -4.31 3.85
C MET A 215 -15.18 -2.81 3.81
N ALA A 216 -14.86 -2.25 2.64
CA ALA A 216 -14.42 -0.86 2.53
C ALA A 216 -15.40 0.16 3.13
N GLU A 217 -16.71 0.03 2.86
CA GLU A 217 -17.71 0.96 3.40
C GLU A 217 -17.84 0.83 4.93
N ARG A 218 -17.96 -0.40 5.44
CA ARG A 218 -18.02 -0.69 6.88
C ARG A 218 -16.81 -0.14 7.62
N LEU A 219 -15.60 -0.35 7.07
CA LEU A 219 -14.39 0.15 7.72
C LEU A 219 -14.30 1.67 7.61
N PHE A 220 -14.80 2.28 6.53
CA PHE A 220 -14.88 3.73 6.45
C PHE A 220 -15.82 4.32 7.52
N ASP A 221 -16.97 3.68 7.79
CA ASP A 221 -17.87 4.08 8.88
C ASP A 221 -17.15 4.06 10.24
N GLU A 222 -16.37 3.00 10.49
CA GLU A 222 -15.57 2.86 11.70
C GLU A 222 -14.42 3.88 11.77
N ILE A 223 -13.77 4.18 10.65
CA ILE A 223 -12.76 5.24 10.56
C ILE A 223 -13.36 6.59 10.93
N ALA A 224 -14.54 6.90 10.39
CA ALA A 224 -15.24 8.15 10.70
C ALA A 224 -15.65 8.25 12.17
N ARG A 225 -15.93 7.12 12.83
CA ARG A 225 -16.22 7.03 14.27
C ARG A 225 -14.99 7.29 15.14
N VAL A 226 -13.85 6.69 14.83
CA VAL A 226 -12.62 6.81 15.64
C VAL A 226 -11.85 8.11 15.38
N LEU A 227 -12.12 8.80 14.26
CA LEU A 227 -11.46 10.04 13.88
C LEU A 227 -12.05 11.24 14.62
N LYS A 228 -11.20 11.97 15.35
CA LYS A 228 -11.52 13.25 16.02
C LYS A 228 -12.02 14.30 15.04
N ARG A 229 -12.71 15.31 15.57
CA ARG A 229 -13.05 16.54 14.85
C ARG A 229 -12.42 17.77 15.53
N PRO A 230 -11.51 18.51 14.86
CA PRO A 230 -11.01 18.27 13.51
C PRO A 230 -10.03 17.08 13.44
N GLY A 231 -10.05 16.35 12.33
CA GLY A 231 -9.20 15.18 12.10
C GLY A 231 -8.94 14.93 10.62
N ARG A 232 -7.95 14.10 10.28
CA ARG A 232 -7.53 13.84 8.90
C ARG A 232 -7.46 12.36 8.56
N LEU A 233 -7.92 12.01 7.36
CA LEU A 233 -7.83 10.65 6.81
C LEU A 233 -7.04 10.69 5.50
N ALA A 234 -5.94 9.94 5.43
CA ALA A 234 -5.17 9.72 4.21
C ALA A 234 -5.41 8.29 3.70
N LEU A 235 -6.04 8.18 2.53
CA LEU A 235 -6.24 6.91 1.82
C LEU A 235 -5.37 6.91 0.58
N LEU A 236 -4.32 6.09 0.58
CA LEU A 236 -3.41 6.00 -0.54
C LEU A 236 -3.61 4.64 -1.24
N ASN A 237 -4.11 4.72 -2.47
CA ASN A 237 -4.64 3.64 -3.30
C ASN A 237 -5.92 3.01 -2.73
N TYR A 238 -7.09 3.38 -3.28
CA TYR A 238 -8.39 2.92 -2.78
C TYR A 238 -8.80 1.54 -3.31
N SER A 239 -8.57 1.26 -4.60
CA SER A 239 -8.95 -0.03 -5.19
C SER A 239 -8.07 -0.46 -6.36
N TYR A 240 -8.02 -1.77 -6.61
CA TYR A 240 -7.41 -2.32 -7.82
C TYR A 240 -8.40 -2.44 -8.99
N ARG A 241 -9.53 -1.72 -8.96
CA ARG A 241 -10.53 -1.73 -10.06
C ARG A 241 -10.04 -1.01 -11.32
N GLY A 242 -8.95 -0.24 -11.21
CA GLY A 242 -8.36 0.50 -12.33
C GLY A 242 -9.25 1.64 -12.84
N SER A 243 -10.13 2.17 -11.99
CA SER A 243 -11.11 3.19 -12.37
C SER A 243 -11.21 4.29 -11.32
N LEU A 244 -10.38 5.32 -11.48
CA LEU A 244 -10.35 6.49 -10.60
C LEU A 244 -11.72 7.15 -10.44
N SER A 245 -12.55 7.18 -11.49
CA SER A 245 -13.90 7.74 -11.42
C SER A 245 -14.83 6.98 -10.48
N LEU A 246 -14.65 5.66 -10.34
CA LEU A 246 -15.43 4.84 -9.40
C LEU A 246 -14.93 5.08 -7.96
N ASP A 247 -13.61 5.17 -7.79
CA ASP A 247 -12.99 5.43 -6.48
C ASP A 247 -13.40 6.81 -5.95
N ARG A 248 -13.36 7.85 -6.80
CA ARG A 248 -13.87 9.20 -6.47
C ARG A 248 -15.35 9.20 -6.09
N ALA A 249 -16.18 8.42 -6.81
CA ALA A 249 -17.61 8.34 -6.51
C ALA A 249 -17.87 7.68 -5.14
N ASP A 250 -17.16 6.59 -4.83
CA ASP A 250 -17.28 5.90 -3.55
C ASP A 250 -16.79 6.79 -2.40
N ILE A 251 -15.59 7.38 -2.53
CA ILE A 251 -15.02 8.26 -1.50
C ILE A 251 -15.88 9.51 -1.32
N GLY A 252 -16.37 10.13 -2.38
CA GLY A 252 -17.23 11.31 -2.29
C GLY A 252 -18.53 11.03 -1.54
N ARG A 253 -19.17 9.88 -1.82
CA ARG A 253 -20.38 9.45 -1.11
C ARG A 253 -20.11 9.18 0.38
N LEU A 254 -19.03 8.45 0.69
CA LEU A 254 -18.64 8.13 2.07
C LEU A 254 -18.27 9.40 2.86
N ALA A 255 -17.50 10.31 2.24
CA ALA A 255 -17.15 11.59 2.83
C ALA A 255 -18.40 12.43 3.14
N GLN A 256 -19.35 12.51 2.21
CA GLN A 256 -20.61 13.20 2.42
C GLN A 256 -21.43 12.59 3.56
N ALA A 257 -21.53 11.26 3.64
CA ALA A 257 -22.27 10.56 4.69
C ALA A 257 -21.72 10.86 6.09
N HIS A 258 -20.41 11.07 6.22
CA HIS A 258 -19.71 11.30 7.48
C HIS A 258 -19.28 12.75 7.72
N GLN A 259 -19.74 13.69 6.90
CA GLN A 259 -19.43 15.12 6.98
C GLN A 259 -17.92 15.42 6.87
N LEU A 260 -17.18 14.58 6.16
CA LEU A 260 -15.78 14.81 5.83
C LEU A 260 -15.67 15.59 4.51
N ARG A 261 -14.72 16.52 4.46
CA ARG A 261 -14.38 17.25 3.24
C ARG A 261 -13.24 16.54 2.53
N VAL A 262 -13.44 16.21 1.25
CA VAL A 262 -12.36 15.75 0.36
C VAL A 262 -11.44 16.94 0.04
N VAL A 263 -10.21 16.88 0.51
CA VAL A 263 -9.15 17.89 0.30
C VAL A 263 -8.35 17.55 -0.95
N ILE A 264 -8.01 16.28 -1.13
CA ILE A 264 -7.33 15.73 -2.31
C ILE A 264 -8.18 14.59 -2.86
N ASP A 265 -8.48 14.66 -4.16
CA ASP A 265 -9.45 13.78 -4.84
C ASP A 265 -8.76 12.91 -5.91
N GLY A 266 -7.88 12.00 -5.47
CA GLY A 266 -7.24 11.02 -6.34
C GLY A 266 -6.19 11.65 -7.25
N GLU A 267 -5.17 12.27 -6.66
CA GLU A 267 -3.97 12.72 -7.38
C GLU A 267 -2.93 11.60 -7.46
N LYS A 268 -1.98 11.68 -8.38
CA LYS A 268 -0.82 10.75 -8.47
C LYS A 268 0.46 11.50 -8.12
N PRO A 269 0.74 11.74 -6.84
CA PRO A 269 1.83 12.62 -6.43
C PRO A 269 3.19 11.90 -6.42
N PHE A 270 3.20 10.57 -6.55
CA PHE A 270 4.38 9.73 -6.37
C PHE A 270 4.99 9.35 -7.73
N GLY A 271 6.30 9.54 -7.87
CA GLY A 271 7.09 9.12 -9.02
C GLY A 271 7.58 7.67 -8.93
N SER A 272 7.68 7.12 -7.71
CA SER A 272 8.16 5.75 -7.48
C SER A 272 7.04 4.72 -7.26
N TRP A 273 5.81 5.18 -7.04
CA TRP A 273 4.62 4.35 -6.79
C TRP A 273 3.41 4.84 -7.60
N ASP A 274 2.58 3.91 -8.09
CA ASP A 274 1.46 4.19 -9.02
C ASP A 274 0.09 4.25 -8.29
N GLY A 275 0.09 4.71 -7.04
CA GLY A 275 -1.10 4.81 -6.20
C GLY A 275 -1.78 6.18 -6.28
N ASP A 276 -3.11 6.18 -6.33
CA ASP A 276 -3.92 7.41 -6.23
C ASP A 276 -4.05 7.86 -4.76
N ALA A 277 -3.78 9.13 -4.49
CA ALA A 277 -3.84 9.71 -3.15
C ALA A 277 -5.16 10.45 -2.91
N PHE A 278 -5.80 10.15 -1.77
CA PHE A 278 -6.96 10.86 -1.25
C PHE A 278 -6.68 11.36 0.16
N LEU A 279 -7.08 12.61 0.42
CA LEU A 279 -6.97 13.23 1.73
C LEU A 279 -8.32 13.83 2.10
N LEU A 280 -8.84 13.46 3.26
CA LEU A 280 -10.09 13.95 3.80
C LEU A 280 -9.85 14.66 5.13
N ALA A 281 -10.67 15.66 5.44
CA ALA A 281 -10.62 16.40 6.69
C ALA A 281 -12.02 16.57 7.29
N GLY A 282 -12.16 16.28 8.59
CA GLY A 282 -13.38 16.49 9.38
C GLY A 282 -13.32 17.71 10.27
#